data_AF-S5MSP0-F1
#
_entry.id   AF-S5MSP0-F1
#
_cell.length_a   1.000
_cell.length_b   1.000
_cell.length_c   1.000
_cell.angle_alpha   90.00
_cell.angle_beta   90.00
_cell.angle_gamma   90.00
#
_symmetry.space_group_name_H-M   'P 1'
#
loop_
_entity.id
_entity.type
_entity.pdbx_description
1 polymer ?
#
loop_
_entity_poly.entity_id
_entity_poly.type
_entity_poly.pdbx_seq_one_letter_code
_entity_poly.pdbx_strand_id
1 'polypeptide(L)'
;MFTSLNRIPLIACGGLLALLVLCWQAYEDDETAIGSLNSQVSALTTERDDARKAQALQAFHFNRMNRITGEAQRANQQTADHAEHLRHAVHNSLSAQSCHAVLLPVADSDRLLGYVSQLRQTALHPDAATGAGTHHSGAAPRRLTWGQAIEWIPLLLGNIQSCNQDKAAARRIDEERASETTSTQ
;
A
#
# COMPACT_ATOMS: atom_id res chain seq x y z
N MET A 1 1.63 -88.79 -48.89
CA MET A 1 0.79 -88.03 -47.93
C MET A 1 1.72 -87.33 -46.95
N PHE A 2 2.18 -86.12 -47.28
CA PHE A 2 3.03 -85.31 -46.40
C PHE A 2 2.28 -84.03 -46.08
N THR A 3 2.14 -83.68 -44.79
CA THR A 3 2.07 -82.32 -44.20
C THR A 3 1.48 -82.37 -42.78
N SER A 4 2.30 -82.74 -41.79
CA SER A 4 1.97 -82.53 -40.36
C SER A 4 3.09 -81.85 -39.54
N LEU A 5 4.18 -81.41 -40.17
CA LEU A 5 5.28 -80.74 -39.48
C LEU A 5 5.48 -79.32 -40.03
N ASN A 6 4.84 -78.30 -39.42
CA ASN A 6 5.41 -76.93 -39.36
C ASN A 6 4.72 -75.90 -38.43
N ARG A 7 3.87 -76.30 -37.46
CA ARG A 7 3.09 -75.33 -36.65
C ARG A 7 3.82 -74.74 -35.44
N ILE A 8 4.72 -75.50 -34.82
CA ILE A 8 5.49 -75.10 -33.62
C ILE A 8 6.45 -73.92 -33.89
N PRO A 9 7.28 -73.90 -34.96
CA PRO A 9 8.19 -72.78 -35.21
C PRO A 9 7.43 -71.49 -35.54
N LEU A 10 6.22 -71.62 -36.09
CA LEU A 10 5.37 -70.49 -36.50
C LEU A 10 4.73 -69.80 -35.28
N ILE A 11 4.33 -70.57 -34.26
CA ILE A 11 3.82 -70.05 -32.98
C ILE A 11 4.96 -69.38 -32.19
N ALA A 12 6.16 -69.98 -32.17
CA ALA A 12 7.32 -69.40 -31.51
C ALA A 12 7.78 -68.07 -32.15
N CYS A 13 7.77 -68.00 -33.49
CA CYS A 13 8.03 -66.75 -34.21
C CYS A 13 6.95 -65.69 -33.94
N GLY A 14 5.68 -66.08 -33.90
CA GLY A 14 4.58 -65.16 -33.56
C GLY A 14 4.71 -64.57 -32.15
N GLY A 15 5.10 -65.38 -31.16
CA GLY A 15 5.33 -64.92 -29.79
C GLY A 15 6.51 -63.96 -29.66
N LEU A 16 7.62 -64.22 -30.37
CA LEU A 16 8.78 -63.32 -30.40
C LEU A 16 8.45 -61.98 -31.06
N LEU A 17 7.69 -61.99 -32.14
CA LEU A 17 7.23 -60.76 -32.79
C LEU A 17 6.29 -59.97 -31.88
N ALA A 18 5.37 -60.63 -31.17
CA ALA A 18 4.50 -59.96 -30.21
C ALA A 18 5.28 -59.32 -29.05
N LEU A 19 6.31 -60.01 -28.53
CA LEU A 19 7.19 -59.45 -27.50
C LEU A 19 7.97 -58.24 -27.99
N LEU A 20 8.48 -58.27 -29.23
CA LEU A 20 9.17 -57.14 -29.84
C LEU A 20 8.25 -55.93 -30.00
N VAL A 21 7.00 -56.15 -30.42
CA VAL A 21 5.98 -55.09 -30.53
C VAL A 21 5.64 -54.48 -29.17
N LEU A 22 5.46 -55.31 -28.12
CA LEU A 22 5.22 -54.81 -26.77
C LEU A 22 6.41 -54.03 -26.21
N CYS A 23 7.63 -54.47 -26.49
CA CYS A 23 8.86 -53.80 -26.08
C CYS A 23 9.01 -52.44 -26.78
N TRP A 24 8.65 -52.36 -28.07
CA TRP A 24 8.62 -51.12 -28.83
C TRP A 24 7.57 -50.14 -28.26
N GLN A 25 6.34 -50.62 -28.01
CA GLN A 25 5.28 -49.78 -27.43
C GLN A 25 5.68 -49.21 -26.07
N ALA A 26 6.25 -50.05 -25.19
CA ALA A 26 6.72 -49.60 -23.88
C ALA A 26 7.86 -48.56 -23.98
N TYR A 27 8.77 -48.71 -24.94
CA TYR A 27 9.86 -47.75 -25.19
C TYR A 27 9.33 -46.38 -25.66
N GLU A 28 8.31 -46.37 -26.52
CA GLU A 28 7.71 -45.15 -27.07
C GLU A 28 6.85 -44.42 -26.02
N ASP A 29 6.16 -45.17 -25.15
CA ASP A 29 5.45 -44.63 -23.99
C ASP A 29 6.42 -43.95 -22.99
N ASP A 30 7.61 -44.53 -22.77
CA ASP A 30 8.63 -43.94 -21.90
C ASP A 30 9.24 -42.66 -22.50
N GLU A 31 9.54 -42.62 -23.80
CA GLU A 31 10.04 -41.41 -24.46
C GLU A 31 9.03 -40.26 -24.40
N THR A 32 7.74 -40.55 -24.62
CA THR A 32 6.69 -39.54 -24.54
C THR A 32 6.47 -39.06 -23.11
N ALA A 33 6.52 -39.95 -22.12
CA ALA A 33 6.45 -39.60 -20.71
C ALA A 33 7.64 -38.71 -20.28
N ILE A 34 8.86 -39.07 -20.64
CA ILE A 34 10.08 -38.29 -20.37
C ILE A 34 10.02 -36.92 -21.05
N GLY A 35 9.55 -36.87 -22.31
CA GLY A 35 9.35 -35.62 -23.04
C GLY A 35 8.37 -34.69 -22.33
N SER A 36 7.23 -35.23 -21.87
CA SER A 36 6.20 -34.47 -21.15
C SER A 36 6.66 -33.99 -19.77
N LEU A 37 7.48 -34.78 -19.07
CA LEU A 37 8.08 -34.42 -17.79
C LEU A 37 9.12 -33.31 -17.96
N ASN A 38 9.97 -33.41 -18.98
CA ASN A 38 10.98 -32.40 -19.28
C ASN A 38 10.33 -31.07 -19.72
N SER A 39 9.23 -31.13 -20.49
CA SER A 39 8.45 -29.93 -20.82
C SER A 39 7.78 -29.31 -19.59
N GLN A 40 7.27 -30.12 -18.66
CA GLN A 40 6.69 -29.62 -17.41
C GLN A 40 7.75 -28.99 -16.50
N VAL A 41 8.91 -29.63 -16.34
CA VAL A 41 10.02 -29.09 -15.54
C VAL A 41 10.51 -27.77 -16.13
N SER A 42 10.70 -27.70 -17.45
CA SER A 42 11.11 -26.44 -18.11
C SER A 42 10.05 -25.35 -17.93
N ALA A 43 8.76 -25.64 -18.14
CA ALA A 43 7.68 -24.69 -17.90
C ALA A 43 7.67 -24.17 -16.44
N LEU A 44 7.74 -25.07 -15.46
CA LEU A 44 7.79 -24.71 -14.03
C LEU A 44 9.04 -23.89 -13.68
N THR A 45 10.18 -24.16 -14.31
CA THR A 45 11.39 -23.33 -14.10
C THR A 45 11.22 -21.92 -14.64
N THR A 46 10.59 -21.77 -15.81
CA THR A 46 10.28 -20.46 -16.39
C THR A 46 9.29 -19.70 -15.51
N GLU A 47 8.19 -20.33 -15.10
CA GLU A 47 7.20 -19.72 -14.21
C GLU A 47 7.82 -19.27 -12.88
N ARG A 48 8.65 -20.12 -12.28
CA ARG A 48 9.38 -19.77 -11.05
C ARG A 48 10.30 -18.58 -11.27
N ASP A 49 11.02 -18.53 -12.38
CA ASP A 49 11.95 -17.43 -12.65
C ASP A 49 11.23 -16.12 -12.91
N ASP A 50 10.08 -16.15 -13.58
CA ASP A 50 9.25 -14.97 -13.78
C ASP A 50 8.59 -14.51 -12.47
N ALA A 51 8.12 -15.44 -11.64
CA ALA A 51 7.64 -15.14 -10.29
C ALA A 51 8.74 -14.50 -9.42
N ARG A 52 9.97 -15.02 -9.49
CA ARG A 52 11.13 -14.45 -8.76
C ARG A 52 11.47 -13.04 -9.24
N LYS A 53 11.45 -12.79 -10.55
CA LYS A 53 11.67 -11.44 -11.09
C LYS A 53 10.57 -10.48 -10.62
N ALA A 54 9.31 -10.89 -10.70
CA ALA A 54 8.19 -10.09 -10.23
C ALA A 54 8.30 -9.76 -8.73
N GLN A 55 8.68 -10.75 -7.90
CA GLN A 55 8.89 -10.56 -6.47
C GLN A 55 10.07 -9.61 -6.17
N ALA A 56 11.18 -9.73 -6.91
CA ALA A 56 12.33 -8.84 -6.75
C ALA A 56 11.98 -7.40 -7.10
N LEU A 57 11.22 -7.20 -8.18
CA LEU A 57 10.72 -5.90 -8.60
C LEU A 57 9.77 -5.31 -7.55
N GLN A 58 8.84 -6.11 -7.04
CA GLN A 58 7.95 -5.69 -5.96
C GLN A 58 8.71 -5.26 -4.69
N ALA A 59 9.73 -6.03 -4.28
CA ALA A 59 10.57 -5.70 -3.13
C ALA A 59 11.34 -4.38 -3.33
N PHE A 60 11.81 -4.12 -4.55
CA PHE A 60 12.45 -2.84 -4.90
C PHE A 60 11.46 -1.67 -4.76
N HIS A 61 10.24 -1.80 -5.28
CA HIS A 61 9.22 -0.75 -5.12
C HIS A 61 8.88 -0.49 -3.65
N PHE A 62 8.74 -1.54 -2.83
CA PHE A 62 8.53 -1.39 -1.39
C PHE A 62 9.68 -0.65 -0.71
N ASN A 63 10.93 -1.00 -1.04
CA ASN A 63 12.10 -0.31 -0.49
C ASN A 63 12.06 1.20 -0.81
N ARG A 64 11.73 1.53 -2.05
CA ARG A 64 11.67 2.91 -2.53
C ARG A 64 10.52 3.70 -1.90
N MET A 65 9.33 3.13 -1.85
CA MET A 65 8.19 3.72 -1.14
C MET A 65 8.51 3.96 0.33
N ASN A 66 9.08 2.97 1.02
CA ASN A 66 9.48 3.11 2.42
C ASN A 66 10.51 4.23 2.64
N ARG A 67 11.42 4.44 1.69
CA ARG A 67 12.36 5.56 1.73
C ARG A 67 11.64 6.90 1.64
N ILE A 68 10.74 7.07 0.67
CA ILE A 68 10.00 8.33 0.48
C ILE A 68 9.11 8.63 1.69
N THR A 69 8.38 7.64 2.19
CA THR A 69 7.54 7.80 3.37
C THR A 69 8.39 8.07 4.61
N GLY A 70 9.56 7.44 4.73
CA GLY A 70 10.51 7.69 5.82
C GLY A 70 11.09 9.11 5.78
N GLU A 71 11.42 9.64 4.61
CA GLU A 71 11.85 11.02 4.41
C GLU A 71 10.74 12.00 4.80
N ALA A 72 9.51 11.78 4.34
CA ALA A 72 8.35 12.62 4.68
C ALA A 72 8.06 12.59 6.19
N GLN A 73 8.09 11.41 6.82
CA GLN A 73 7.84 11.28 8.25
C GLN A 73 8.86 12.05 9.10
N ARG A 74 10.15 12.00 8.73
CA ARG A 74 11.19 12.77 9.41
C ARG A 74 10.98 14.28 9.25
N ALA A 75 10.60 14.73 8.05
CA ALA A 75 10.29 16.13 7.80
C ALA A 75 9.06 16.60 8.59
N ASN A 76 8.03 15.74 8.72
CA ASN A 76 6.85 16.01 9.54
C ASN A 76 7.19 16.13 11.02
N GLN A 77 8.04 15.24 11.55
CA GLN A 77 8.52 15.33 12.94
C GLN A 77 9.25 16.65 13.20
N GLN A 78 10.19 17.03 12.32
CA GLN A 78 10.90 18.31 12.44
C GLN A 78 9.95 19.51 12.35
N THR A 79 8.95 19.44 11.49
CA THR A 79 7.93 20.48 11.34
C THR A 79 7.08 20.60 12.62
N ALA A 80 6.69 19.47 13.22
CA ALA A 80 5.94 19.45 14.47
C ALA A 80 6.76 20.02 15.64
N ASP A 81 8.01 19.60 15.78
CA ASP A 81 8.93 20.11 16.80
C ASP A 81 9.14 21.63 16.64
N HIS A 82 9.31 22.10 15.41
CA HIS A 82 9.46 23.52 15.12
C HIS A 82 8.19 24.31 15.44
N ALA A 83 7.01 23.78 15.09
CA ALA A 83 5.73 24.40 15.38
C ALA A 83 5.50 24.51 16.90
N GLU A 84 5.89 23.50 17.68
CA GLU A 84 5.81 23.52 19.13
C GLU A 84 6.78 24.54 19.75
N HIS A 85 8.01 24.61 19.24
CA HIS A 85 8.97 25.64 19.67
C HIS A 85 8.44 27.06 19.38
N LEU A 86 7.85 27.28 18.21
CA LEU A 86 7.19 28.54 17.87
C LEU A 86 5.99 28.84 18.75
N ARG A 87 5.17 27.83 19.08
CA ARG A 87 4.07 27.98 20.05
C ARG A 87 4.59 28.49 21.38
N HIS A 88 5.64 27.89 21.92
CA HIS A 88 6.26 28.34 23.17
C HIS A 88 6.82 29.76 23.08
N ALA A 89 7.48 30.11 21.97
CA ALA A 89 7.96 31.47 21.75
C ALA A 89 6.81 32.50 21.72
N VAL A 90 5.73 32.17 21.00
CA VAL A 90 4.51 32.98 20.95
C VAL A 90 3.91 33.13 22.35
N HIS A 91 3.73 32.03 23.09
CA HIS A 91 3.24 32.05 24.47
C HIS A 91 4.06 32.98 25.37
N ASN A 92 5.40 32.85 25.34
CA ASN A 92 6.29 33.66 26.15
C ASN A 92 6.17 35.16 25.81
N SER A 93 6.05 35.48 24.52
CA SER A 93 5.89 36.89 24.07
C SER A 93 4.51 37.47 24.39
N LEU A 94 3.47 36.64 24.34
CA LEU A 94 2.08 37.08 24.46
C LEU A 94 1.63 37.13 25.92
N SER A 95 2.10 36.22 26.77
CA SER A 95 1.77 36.17 28.20
C SER A 95 2.12 37.46 28.96
N ALA A 96 3.11 38.21 28.49
CA ALA A 96 3.48 39.52 29.04
C ALA A 96 2.52 40.65 28.65
N GLN A 97 1.64 40.44 27.67
CA GLN A 97 0.72 41.45 27.16
C GLN A 97 -0.60 41.44 27.92
N SER A 98 -1.18 42.62 28.16
CA SER A 98 -2.46 42.77 28.86
C SER A 98 -3.63 42.12 28.12
N CYS A 99 -3.55 42.00 26.78
CA CYS A 99 -4.59 41.39 25.95
C CYS A 99 -4.65 39.85 26.07
N HIS A 100 -3.62 39.18 26.59
CA HIS A 100 -3.52 37.72 26.62
C HIS A 100 -4.68 37.04 27.37
N ALA A 101 -5.09 37.61 28.50
CA ALA A 101 -6.17 37.10 29.33
C ALA A 101 -7.56 37.63 28.94
N VAL A 102 -7.65 38.50 27.93
CA VAL A 102 -8.92 39.04 27.46
C VAL A 102 -9.69 37.95 26.75
N LEU A 103 -10.96 37.79 27.13
CA LEU A 103 -11.87 36.83 26.52
C LEU A 103 -12.13 37.21 25.06
N LEU A 104 -12.10 36.19 24.21
CA LEU A 104 -12.52 36.33 22.82
C LEU A 104 -14.03 36.66 22.78
N PRO A 105 -14.51 37.48 21.81
CA PRO A 105 -15.93 37.75 21.68
C PRO A 105 -16.76 36.47 21.64
N VAL A 106 -17.94 36.51 22.27
CA VAL A 106 -18.80 35.31 22.43
C VAL A 106 -19.18 34.74 21.06
N ALA A 107 -19.61 35.58 20.12
CA ALA A 107 -19.99 35.16 18.78
C ALA A 107 -18.84 34.44 18.03
N ASP A 108 -17.60 34.90 18.18
CA ASP A 108 -16.44 34.27 17.53
C ASP A 108 -16.06 32.96 18.22
N SER A 109 -16.12 32.92 19.55
CA SER A 109 -15.86 31.70 20.34
C SER A 109 -16.86 30.60 20.03
N ASP A 110 -18.15 30.94 19.98
CA ASP A 110 -19.23 30.00 19.67
C ASP A 110 -19.14 29.51 18.22
N ARG A 111 -18.79 30.39 17.27
CA ARG A 111 -18.56 29.99 15.87
C ARG A 111 -17.41 29.01 15.74
N LEU A 112 -16.28 29.25 16.41
CA LEU A 112 -15.14 28.32 16.42
C LEU A 112 -15.50 26.98 17.05
N LEU A 113 -16.22 27.00 18.18
CA LEU A 113 -16.66 25.77 18.85
C LEU A 113 -17.62 24.96 17.96
N GLY A 114 -18.57 25.63 17.31
CA GLY A 114 -19.48 25.01 16.34
C GLY A 114 -18.70 24.35 15.20
N TYR A 115 -17.73 25.07 14.61
CA TYR A 115 -16.89 24.53 13.55
C TYR A 115 -16.07 23.31 13.99
N VAL A 116 -15.40 23.37 15.14
CA VAL A 116 -14.62 22.24 15.67
C VAL A 116 -15.51 21.04 16.00
N SER A 117 -16.72 21.30 16.53
CA SER A 117 -17.69 20.24 16.82
C SER A 117 -18.13 19.53 15.54
N GLN A 118 -18.42 20.29 14.48
CA GLN A 118 -18.74 19.73 13.17
C GLN A 118 -17.56 18.94 12.60
N LEU A 119 -16.35 19.49 12.64
CA LEU A 119 -15.14 18.81 12.15
C LEU A 119 -14.93 17.48 12.87
N ARG A 120 -15.13 17.43 14.19
CA ARG A 120 -15.05 16.21 14.99
C ARG A 120 -16.13 15.20 14.61
N GLN A 121 -17.37 15.66 14.40
CA GLN A 121 -18.46 14.79 13.98
C GLN A 121 -18.15 14.16 12.61
N THR A 122 -17.69 14.94 11.63
CA THR A 122 -17.29 14.45 10.31
C THR A 122 -16.14 13.45 10.42
N ALA A 123 -15.16 13.68 11.30
CA ALA A 123 -14.05 12.76 11.49
C ALA A 123 -14.47 11.44 12.17
N LEU A 124 -15.42 11.46 13.10
CA LEU A 124 -15.90 10.28 13.82
C LEU A 124 -16.99 9.50 13.07
N HIS A 125 -17.77 10.18 12.23
CA HIS A 125 -18.90 9.61 11.50
C HIS A 125 -18.79 9.96 10.01
N PRO A 126 -17.78 9.43 9.29
CA PRO A 126 -17.56 9.76 7.88
C PRO A 126 -18.73 9.33 6.98
N ASP A 127 -19.48 8.30 7.37
CA ASP A 127 -20.59 7.73 6.61
C ASP A 127 -21.96 8.34 6.98
N ALA A 128 -22.02 9.16 8.03
CA ALA A 128 -23.26 9.83 8.40
C ALA A 128 -23.51 11.00 7.44
N ALA A 129 -24.61 10.94 6.68
CA ALA A 129 -25.08 12.04 5.86
C ALA A 129 -25.10 13.31 6.73
N THR A 130 -24.20 14.25 6.43
CA THR A 130 -23.97 15.43 7.25
C THR A 130 -25.19 16.33 7.14
N GLY A 131 -26.20 16.08 7.97
CA GLY A 131 -27.31 17.00 8.15
C GLY A 131 -26.69 18.29 8.66
N ALA A 132 -26.81 19.37 7.88
CA ALA A 132 -26.47 20.73 8.28
C ALA A 132 -27.48 21.21 9.34
N GLY A 133 -27.58 20.49 10.46
CA GLY A 133 -28.23 21.00 11.65
C GLY A 133 -27.37 22.15 12.15
N THR A 134 -27.97 23.33 12.29
CA THR A 134 -27.38 24.44 13.04
C THR A 134 -27.11 23.94 14.46
N HIS A 135 -25.91 23.42 14.69
CA HIS A 135 -25.43 23.04 16.01
C HIS A 135 -25.24 24.33 16.78
N HIS A 136 -26.29 24.75 17.46
CA HIS A 136 -26.21 25.68 18.57
C HIS A 136 -25.48 24.92 19.67
N SER A 137 -24.15 24.89 19.59
CA SER A 137 -23.35 24.45 20.72
C SER A 137 -23.79 25.28 21.91
N GLY A 138 -24.33 24.64 22.94
CA GLY A 138 -24.61 25.32 24.19
C GLY A 138 -23.38 26.10 24.66
N ALA A 139 -23.60 27.21 25.36
CA ALA A 139 -22.53 28.11 25.80
C ALA A 139 -21.36 27.32 26.39
N ALA A 140 -20.17 27.51 25.81
CA ALA A 140 -18.99 26.76 26.22
C ALA A 140 -18.74 26.94 27.73
N PRO A 141 -18.49 25.85 28.49
CA PRO A 141 -18.25 25.96 29.93
C PRO A 141 -16.98 26.78 30.24
N ARG A 142 -16.09 26.97 29.25
CA ARG A 142 -14.94 27.88 29.29
C ARG A 142 -14.84 28.65 27.97
N ARG A 143 -14.68 29.98 28.05
CA ARG A 143 -14.44 30.86 26.91
C ARG A 143 -12.94 30.94 26.61
N LEU A 144 -12.59 30.92 25.33
CA LEU A 144 -11.22 31.05 24.84
C LEU A 144 -10.72 32.49 25.07
N THR A 145 -9.45 32.66 25.44
CA THR A 145 -8.82 33.99 25.45
C THR A 145 -8.12 34.28 24.13
N TRP A 146 -7.84 35.56 23.84
CA TRP A 146 -7.00 35.93 22.70
C TRP A 146 -5.61 35.27 22.75
N GLY A 147 -5.05 35.16 23.96
CA GLY A 147 -3.81 34.43 24.21
C GLY A 147 -3.87 32.99 23.70
N GLN A 148 -4.88 32.27 24.16
CA GLN A 148 -5.11 30.88 23.78
C GLN A 148 -5.44 30.74 22.29
N ALA A 149 -6.14 31.68 21.66
CA ALA A 149 -6.44 31.57 20.23
C ALA A 149 -5.18 31.68 19.36
N ILE A 150 -4.32 32.67 19.66
CA ILE A 150 -3.13 32.97 18.86
C ILE A 150 -2.05 31.90 19.04
N GLU A 151 -1.93 31.35 20.25
CA GLU A 151 -0.94 30.31 20.56
C GLU A 151 -1.11 29.04 19.70
N TRP A 152 -2.29 28.76 19.17
CA TRP A 152 -2.52 27.58 18.32
C TRP A 152 -2.13 27.78 16.85
N ILE A 153 -1.91 29.02 16.40
CA ILE A 153 -1.59 29.32 14.99
C ILE A 153 -0.32 28.59 14.52
N PRO A 154 0.81 28.57 15.27
CA PRO A 154 1.99 27.83 14.87
C PRO A 154 1.72 26.33 14.65
N LEU A 155 0.94 25.70 15.53
CA LEU A 155 0.57 24.28 15.40
C LEU A 155 -0.28 24.03 14.15
N LEU A 156 -1.23 24.91 13.85
CA LEU A 156 -2.06 24.82 12.65
C LEU A 156 -1.23 24.94 11.37
N LEU A 157 -0.29 25.90 11.34
CA LEU A 157 0.63 26.06 10.21
C LEU A 157 1.54 24.84 10.06
N GLY A 158 2.05 24.29 11.17
CA GLY A 158 2.82 23.04 11.17
C GLY A 158 2.05 21.87 10.55
N ASN A 159 0.79 21.68 10.96
CA ASN A 159 -0.07 20.62 10.42
C ASN A 159 -0.34 20.81 8.91
N ILE A 160 -0.55 22.04 8.45
CA ILE A 160 -0.74 22.35 7.02
C ILE A 160 0.54 22.03 6.24
N GLN A 161 1.69 22.42 6.76
CA GLN A 161 2.98 22.12 6.15
C GLN A 161 3.22 20.61 6.05
N SER A 162 2.95 19.85 7.12
CA SER A 162 3.04 18.39 7.08
C SER A 162 2.10 17.76 6.06
N CYS A 163 0.84 18.22 6.00
CA CYS A 163 -0.10 17.77 4.98
C CYS A 163 0.41 18.03 3.54
N ASN A 164 1.04 19.18 3.31
CA ASN A 164 1.64 19.49 2.02
C ASN A 164 2.84 18.60 1.69
N GLN A 165 3.67 18.27 2.69
CA GLN A 165 4.79 17.34 2.55
C GLN A 165 4.30 15.92 2.22
N ASP A 166 3.25 15.44 2.90
CA ASP A 166 2.64 14.14 2.61
C ASP A 166 2.07 14.08 1.19
N LYS A 167 1.42 15.16 0.74
CA LYS A 167 0.92 15.27 -0.65
C LYS A 167 2.07 15.26 -1.66
N ALA A 168 3.18 15.93 -1.36
CA ALA A 168 4.35 15.91 -2.22
C ALA A 168 4.99 14.51 -2.28
N ALA A 169 5.07 13.80 -1.14
CA ALA A 169 5.55 12.44 -1.06
C ALA A 169 4.67 11.47 -1.86
N ALA A 170 3.34 11.58 -1.76
CA ALA A 170 2.40 10.79 -2.54
C ALA A 170 2.59 11.01 -4.06
N ARG A 171 2.74 12.27 -4.50
CA ARG A 171 3.02 12.59 -5.91
C ARG A 171 4.33 11.97 -6.38
N ARG A 172 5.39 12.02 -5.58
CA ARG A 172 6.67 11.36 -5.92
C ARG A 172 6.51 9.85 -6.09
N ILE A 173 5.73 9.20 -5.22
CA ILE A 173 5.44 7.76 -5.33
C ILE A 173 4.65 7.46 -6.61
N ASP A 174 3.71 8.33 -6.98
CA ASP A 174 2.92 8.18 -8.21
C ASP A 174 3.77 8.38 -9.47
N GLU A 175 4.65 9.40 -9.48
CA GLU A 175 5.59 9.67 -10.57
C GLU A 175 6.57 8.52 -10.80
N GLU A 176 7.12 7.95 -9.72
CA GLU A 176 8.02 6.80 -9.81
C GLU A 176 7.32 5.59 -10.41
N ARG A 177 6.09 5.29 -9.95
CA ARG A 177 5.25 4.24 -10.55
C ARG A 177 4.99 4.49 -12.03
N ALA A 178 4.67 5.72 -12.43
CA ALA A 178 4.42 6.07 -13.82
C ALA A 178 5.67 5.93 -14.71
N SER A 179 6.83 6.38 -14.23
CA SER A 179 8.10 6.28 -14.96
C SER A 179 8.49 4.82 -15.25
N GLU A 180 8.21 3.91 -14.31
CA GLU A 180 8.52 2.48 -14.44
C GLU A 180 7.58 1.79 -15.44
N THR A 181 6.29 2.13 -15.44
CA THR A 181 5.34 1.63 -16.46
C THR A 181 5.69 2.08 -17.87
N THR A 182 6.32 3.25 -18.02
CA THR A 182 6.76 3.77 -19.32
C THR A 182 8.06 3.11 -19.79
N SER A 183 8.90 2.62 -18.86
CA SER A 183 10.17 1.93 -19.17
C SER A 183 10.04 0.44 -19.47
N THR A 184 8.88 -0.16 -19.14
CA THR A 184 8.57 -1.59 -19.36
C THR A 184 7.75 -1.81 -20.64
N GLN A 185 7.42 -0.74 -21.37
CA GLN A 185 6.75 -0.74 -22.67
C GLN A 185 7.76 -0.46 -23.78
#